data_AF-Q823W0-F1
#
_entry.id   AF-Q823W0-F1
#
_cell.length_a   1.000
_cell.length_b   1.000
_cell.length_c   1.000
_cell.angle_alpha   90.00
_cell.angle_beta   90.00
_cell.angle_gamma   90.00
#
_symmetry.space_group_name_H-M   'P 1'
#
loop_
_entity.id
_entity.type
_entity.pdbx_description
1 polymer ?
#
loop_
_entity_poly.entity_id
_entity_poly.type
_entity_poly.pdbx_seq_one_letter_code
_entity_poly.pdbx_strand_id
1 'polypeptide(L)'
;MAEQIHKELIHLGEVFRTKREEQLLSLKDVEAATSIRYSCLEAIENGCLGKLISPIYAQGFIKKYAAYLGMDGERILQEYPYVMRIFKEFSEQNMEMLLDLESMGGRNSPEKAIRTWSNLWWVALITISGMAIWWLGSLLSIF
;
A
#
# COMPACT_ATOMS: atom_id res chain seq x y z
N MET A 1 -0.77 -24.86 10.13
CA MET A 1 -1.13 -23.86 9.09
C MET A 1 0.10 -23.10 8.59
N ALA A 2 0.82 -22.39 9.45
CA ALA A 2 2.04 -21.65 9.06
C ALA A 2 3.15 -22.52 8.43
N GLU A 3 3.31 -23.76 8.91
CA GLU A 3 4.29 -24.70 8.37
C GLU A 3 4.01 -25.07 6.90
N GLN A 4 2.76 -25.33 6.55
CA GLN A 4 2.37 -25.68 5.18
C GLN A 4 2.56 -24.49 4.23
N ILE A 5 2.22 -23.29 4.67
CA ILE A 5 2.46 -22.05 3.93
C ILE A 5 3.96 -21.89 3.65
N HIS A 6 4.79 -22.06 4.67
CA HIS A 6 6.24 -21.91 4.52
C HIS A 6 6.81 -22.93 3.52
N LYS A 7 6.36 -24.19 3.61
CA LYS A 7 6.74 -25.24 2.66
C LYS A 7 6.34 -24.90 1.22
N GLU A 8 5.12 -24.42 1.01
CA GLU A 8 4.65 -24.00 -0.32
C GLU A 8 5.42 -22.79 -0.87
N LEU A 9 5.76 -21.82 -0.01
CA LEU A 9 6.57 -20.67 -0.40
C LEU A 9 7.98 -21.06 -0.81
N ILE A 10 8.60 -22.01 -0.11
CA ILE A 10 9.93 -22.53 -0.49
C ILE A 10 9.84 -23.20 -1.86
N HIS A 11 8.89 -24.12 -2.05
CA HIS A 11 8.75 -24.84 -3.31
C HIS A 11 8.42 -23.91 -4.48
N LEU A 12 7.54 -22.94 -4.28
CA LEU A 12 7.27 -21.88 -5.26
C LEU A 12 8.55 -21.11 -5.61
N GLY A 13 9.34 -20.73 -4.61
CA GLY A 13 10.61 -20.04 -4.79
C GLY A 13 11.63 -20.86 -5.60
N GLU A 14 11.71 -22.16 -5.34
CA GLU A 14 12.57 -23.10 -6.08
C GLU A 14 12.15 -23.21 -7.56
N VAL A 15 10.85 -23.23 -7.85
CA VAL A 15 10.33 -23.21 -9.23
C VAL A 15 10.78 -21.95 -9.97
N PHE A 16 10.63 -20.78 -9.34
CA PHE A 16 11.09 -19.51 -9.91
C PHE A 16 12.59 -19.49 -10.16
N ARG A 17 13.38 -19.92 -9.18
CA ARG A 17 14.84 -20.01 -9.29
C ARG A 17 15.26 -20.91 -10.43
N THR A 18 14.71 -22.12 -10.48
CA THR A 18 15.03 -23.12 -11.50
C THR A 18 14.73 -22.58 -12.89
N LYS A 19 13.55 -21.99 -13.09
CA LYS A 19 13.14 -21.42 -14.39
C LYS A 19 13.98 -20.22 -14.82
N ARG A 20 14.39 -19.37 -13.88
CA ARG A 20 15.33 -18.28 -14.16
C ARG A 20 16.70 -18.82 -14.58
N GLU A 21 17.21 -19.82 -13.88
CA GLU A 21 18.54 -20.40 -14.12
C GLU A 21 18.59 -21.21 -15.42
N GLU A 22 17.50 -21.90 -15.80
CA GLU A 22 17.34 -22.54 -17.11
C GLU A 22 17.50 -21.56 -18.28
N GLN A 23 17.13 -20.28 -18.06
CA GLN A 23 17.25 -19.21 -19.04
C GLN A 23 18.58 -18.43 -18.91
N LEU A 24 19.48 -18.87 -18.01
CA LEU A 24 20.77 -18.22 -17.73
C LEU A 24 20.63 -16.76 -17.29
N LEU A 25 19.51 -16.40 -16.65
CA LEU A 25 19.23 -15.05 -16.19
C LEU A 25 19.73 -14.84 -14.76
N SER A 26 20.37 -13.70 -14.50
CA SER A 26 20.64 -13.25 -13.13
C SER A 26 19.43 -12.54 -12.54
N LEU A 27 19.35 -12.47 -11.21
CA LEU A 27 18.32 -11.66 -10.53
C LEU A 27 18.38 -10.17 -10.93
N LYS A 28 19.56 -9.64 -11.32
CA LYS A 28 19.70 -8.26 -11.81
C LYS A 28 19.08 -8.08 -13.20
N ASP A 29 19.17 -9.09 -14.07
CA ASP A 29 18.53 -9.05 -15.39
C ASP A 29 17.00 -9.00 -15.24
N VAL A 30 16.48 -9.83 -14.33
CA VAL A 30 15.06 -9.83 -13.98
C VAL A 30 14.63 -8.49 -13.36
N GLU A 31 15.43 -7.93 -12.44
CA GLU A 31 15.17 -6.61 -11.84
C GLU A 31 15.10 -5.52 -12.92
N ALA A 32 16.05 -5.50 -13.85
CA ALA A 32 16.07 -4.51 -14.93
C ALA A 32 14.84 -4.63 -15.84
N ALA A 33 14.41 -5.84 -16.18
CA ALA A 33 13.27 -6.07 -17.08
C ALA A 33 11.91 -5.88 -16.40
N THR A 34 11.78 -6.27 -15.14
CA THR A 34 10.50 -6.25 -14.42
C THR A 34 10.33 -5.07 -13.48
N SER A 35 11.39 -4.30 -13.21
CA SER A 35 11.42 -3.26 -12.17
C SER A 35 11.05 -3.76 -10.77
N ILE A 36 11.06 -5.08 -10.54
CA ILE A 36 10.92 -5.67 -9.21
C ILE A 36 12.31 -5.65 -8.59
N ARG A 37 12.44 -5.01 -7.43
CA ARG A 37 13.75 -4.90 -6.75
C ARG A 37 14.37 -6.27 -6.52
N TYR A 38 15.69 -6.35 -6.65
CA TYR A 38 16.49 -7.56 -6.42
C TYR A 38 16.11 -8.24 -5.10
N SER A 39 16.00 -7.47 -4.02
CA SER A 39 15.67 -8.02 -2.69
C SER A 39 14.27 -8.64 -2.62
N CYS A 40 13.32 -8.17 -3.44
CA CYS A 40 12.00 -8.78 -3.55
C CYS A 40 12.07 -10.09 -4.37
N LEU A 41 12.81 -10.10 -5.49
CA LEU A 41 13.00 -11.32 -6.28
C LEU A 41 13.71 -12.41 -5.47
N GLU A 42 14.76 -12.04 -4.74
CA GLU A 42 15.46 -12.92 -3.81
C GLU A 42 14.55 -13.43 -2.70
N ALA A 43 13.66 -12.59 -2.15
CA ALA A 43 12.68 -13.00 -1.15
C ALA A 43 11.66 -14.00 -1.71
N ILE A 44 11.24 -13.84 -2.97
CA ILE A 44 10.36 -14.80 -3.66
C ILE A 44 11.06 -16.14 -3.80
N GLU A 45 12.30 -16.16 -4.33
CA GLU A 45 13.06 -17.41 -4.54
C GLU A 45 13.43 -18.13 -3.23
N ASN A 46 13.55 -17.41 -2.12
CA ASN A 46 13.83 -17.98 -0.81
C ASN A 46 12.57 -18.29 0.02
N GLY A 47 11.37 -18.12 -0.55
CA GLY A 47 10.11 -18.33 0.18
C GLY A 47 9.92 -17.39 1.39
N CYS A 48 10.60 -16.25 1.40
CA CYS A 48 10.69 -15.31 2.52
C CYS A 48 9.83 -14.03 2.32
N LEU A 49 8.64 -14.17 1.73
CA LEU A 49 7.78 -13.03 1.36
C LEU A 49 7.49 -12.08 2.53
N GLY A 50 7.13 -12.63 3.70
CA GLY A 50 6.65 -11.86 4.85
C GLY A 50 7.67 -10.91 5.51
N LYS A 51 8.97 -11.04 5.22
CA LYS A 51 10.01 -10.16 5.79
C LYS A 51 10.29 -8.93 4.92
N LEU A 52 10.07 -9.03 3.61
CA LEU A 52 10.59 -8.05 2.64
C LEU A 52 9.51 -7.50 1.71
N ILE A 53 8.38 -8.20 1.56
CA ILE A 53 7.32 -7.84 0.62
C ILE A 53 6.01 -7.79 1.39
N SER A 54 5.34 -6.64 1.33
CA SER A 54 3.96 -6.57 1.82
C SER A 54 3.11 -7.56 1.02
N PRO A 55 2.27 -8.40 1.67
CA PRO A 55 1.45 -9.41 1.00
C PRO A 55 0.61 -8.86 -0.16
N ILE A 56 0.22 -7.58 -0.07
CA ILE A 56 -0.50 -6.82 -1.10
C ILE A 56 0.23 -6.82 -2.44
N TYR A 57 1.55 -6.60 -2.40
CA TYR A 57 2.38 -6.51 -3.60
C TYR A 57 2.95 -7.87 -4.01
N ALA A 58 3.07 -8.81 -3.09
CA ALA A 58 3.68 -10.12 -3.33
C ALA A 58 2.97 -10.89 -4.46
N GLN A 59 1.65 -10.91 -4.48
CA GLN A 59 0.89 -11.59 -5.53
C GLN A 59 1.17 -10.97 -6.91
N GLY A 60 1.19 -9.63 -7.00
CA GLY A 60 1.48 -8.92 -8.25
C GLY A 60 2.91 -9.17 -8.74
N PHE A 61 3.89 -9.17 -7.83
CA PHE A 61 5.28 -9.48 -8.16
C PHE A 61 5.46 -10.92 -8.62
N ILE A 62 4.82 -11.89 -7.98
CA ILE A 62 4.83 -13.30 -8.42
C ILE A 62 4.27 -13.43 -9.83
N LYS A 63 3.12 -12.81 -10.11
CA LYS A 63 2.51 -12.83 -11.45
C LYS A 63 3.40 -12.17 -12.50
N LYS A 64 3.99 -11.01 -12.18
CA LYS A 64 4.89 -10.28 -13.09
C LYS A 64 6.19 -11.05 -13.34
N TYR A 65 6.76 -11.68 -12.32
CA TYR A 65 7.94 -12.51 -12.46
C TYR A 65 7.64 -13.78 -13.28
N ALA A 66 6.49 -14.41 -13.04
CA ALA A 66 6.06 -15.59 -13.81
C ALA A 66 5.92 -15.25 -15.29
N ALA A 67 5.22 -14.15 -15.60
CA ALA A 67 5.04 -13.68 -16.96
C ALA A 67 6.39 -13.41 -17.66
N TYR A 68 7.35 -12.80 -16.95
CA TYR A 68 8.69 -12.54 -17.49
C TYR A 68 9.45 -13.84 -17.82
N LEU A 69 9.32 -14.88 -17.00
CA LEU A 69 9.91 -16.19 -17.24
C LEU A 69 9.10 -17.06 -18.23
N GLY A 70 8.03 -16.53 -18.82
CA GLY A 70 7.17 -17.27 -19.76
C GLY A 70 6.24 -18.30 -19.09
N MET A 71 5.96 -18.14 -17.80
CA MET A 71 5.05 -18.98 -17.03
C MET A 71 3.69 -18.30 -16.83
N ASP A 72 2.64 -19.11 -16.66
CA ASP A 72 1.32 -18.61 -16.27
C ASP A 72 1.26 -18.40 -14.75
N GLY A 73 1.32 -17.13 -14.34
CA GLY A 73 1.30 -16.76 -12.92
C GLY A 73 -0.01 -17.07 -12.19
N GLU A 74 -1.15 -17.14 -12.89
CA GLU A 74 -2.42 -17.51 -12.27
C GLU A 74 -2.45 -19.01 -12.01
N ARG A 75 -2.06 -19.80 -13.02
CA ARG A 75 -1.98 -21.26 -12.91
C ARG A 75 -0.98 -21.69 -11.85
N ILE A 76 0.20 -21.08 -11.79
CA ILE A 76 1.19 -21.36 -10.75
C ILE A 76 0.59 -21.13 -9.36
N LEU A 77 -0.07 -20.00 -9.12
CA LEU A 77 -0.64 -19.72 -7.81
C LEU A 77 -1.73 -20.72 -7.39
N GLN A 78 -2.47 -21.27 -8.35
CA GLN A 78 -3.48 -22.32 -8.09
C GLN A 78 -2.86 -23.64 -7.61
N GLU A 79 -1.59 -23.92 -7.94
CA GLU A 79 -0.85 -25.09 -7.47
C GLU A 79 -0.45 -24.97 -5.98
N TYR A 80 -0.49 -23.76 -5.41
CA TYR A 80 -0.12 -23.47 -4.01
C TYR A 80 -1.33 -22.92 -3.23
N PRO A 81 -2.29 -23.77 -2.83
CA PRO A 81 -3.57 -23.31 -2.30
C PRO A 81 -3.47 -22.54 -0.98
N TYR A 82 -2.46 -22.82 -0.13
CA TYR A 82 -2.31 -22.08 1.12
C TYR A 82 -1.71 -20.70 0.89
N VAL A 83 -0.77 -20.58 -0.06
CA VAL A 83 -0.23 -19.29 -0.51
C VAL A 83 -1.33 -18.46 -1.19
N MET A 84 -2.14 -19.07 -2.06
CA MET A 84 -3.25 -18.39 -2.72
C MET A 84 -4.30 -17.91 -1.72
N ARG A 85 -4.62 -18.72 -0.70
CA ARG A 85 -5.54 -18.33 0.37
C ARG A 85 -5.03 -17.11 1.14
N ILE A 86 -3.73 -17.03 1.43
CA ILE A 86 -3.11 -15.86 2.05
C ILE A 86 -3.34 -14.62 1.20
N PHE A 87 -3.02 -14.67 -0.09
CA PHE A 87 -3.20 -13.49 -0.95
C PHE A 87 -4.67 -13.07 -1.04
N LYS A 88 -5.59 -14.04 -1.05
CA LYS A 88 -7.02 -13.78 -1.03
C LYS A 88 -7.46 -13.11 0.29
N GLU A 89 -7.04 -13.63 1.43
CA GLU A 89 -7.35 -13.08 2.76
C GLU A 89 -6.82 -11.64 2.90
N PHE A 90 -5.58 -11.39 2.47
CA PHE A 90 -5.02 -10.03 2.44
C PHE A 90 -5.75 -9.11 1.45
N SER A 91 -6.19 -9.60 0.28
CA SER A 91 -6.97 -8.80 -0.66
C SER A 91 -8.36 -8.46 -0.12
N GLU A 92 -9.04 -9.41 0.52
CA GLU A 92 -10.37 -9.24 1.10
C GLU A 92 -10.34 -8.28 2.30
N GLN A 93 -9.38 -8.42 3.21
CA GLN A 93 -9.20 -7.50 4.34
C GLN A 93 -8.96 -6.05 3.90
N ASN A 94 -8.15 -5.85 2.86
CA ASN A 94 -7.91 -4.49 2.36
C ASN A 94 -9.12 -3.94 1.59
N MET A 95 -9.87 -4.80 0.88
CA MET A 95 -11.11 -4.39 0.22
C MET A 95 -12.18 -4.01 1.23
N GLU A 96 -12.32 -4.77 2.31
CA GLU A 96 -13.20 -4.44 3.45
C GLU A 96 -12.81 -3.09 4.07
N MET A 97 -11.52 -2.83 4.29
CA MET A 97 -11.06 -1.50 4.72
C MET A 97 -11.42 -0.40 3.71
N LEU A 98 -11.22 -0.62 2.42
CA LEU A 98 -11.56 0.36 1.38
C LEU A 98 -13.08 0.58 1.29
N LEU A 99 -13.88 -0.47 1.45
CA LEU A 99 -15.34 -0.42 1.48
C LEU A 99 -15.84 0.29 2.75
N ASP A 100 -15.19 0.08 3.89
CA ASP A 100 -15.45 0.83 5.12
C ASP A 100 -15.05 2.30 4.97
N LEU A 101 -13.92 2.60 4.33
CA LEU A 101 -13.51 3.98 4.02
C LEU A 101 -14.44 4.66 3.01
N GLU A 102 -14.96 3.92 2.03
CA GLU A 102 -15.94 4.41 1.06
C GLU A 102 -17.33 4.59 1.69
N SER A 103 -17.74 3.70 2.60
CA SER A 103 -18.96 3.87 3.39
C SER A 103 -18.84 4.98 4.45
N MET A 104 -17.63 5.19 4.99
CA MET A 104 -17.25 6.39 5.75
C MET A 104 -17.07 7.62 4.83
N GLY A 105 -16.97 7.41 3.52
CA GLY A 105 -16.83 8.41 2.46
C GLY A 105 -18.07 9.27 2.22
N GLY A 106 -19.06 9.22 3.13
CA GLY A 106 -20.07 10.25 3.32
C GLY A 106 -19.70 11.30 4.39
N ARG A 107 -18.50 11.26 4.99
CA ARG A 107 -18.07 12.21 6.04
C ARG A 107 -16.59 12.58 5.91
N ASN A 108 -16.37 13.76 5.33
CA ASN A 108 -15.21 14.66 5.43
C ASN A 108 -14.01 14.15 6.27
N SER A 109 -12.87 13.89 5.61
CA SER A 109 -11.56 13.61 6.22
C SER A 109 -11.18 14.64 7.31
N PRO A 110 -10.85 14.23 8.55
CA PRO A 110 -10.56 15.16 9.65
C PRO A 110 -9.13 15.70 9.66
N GLU A 111 -8.24 15.25 8.77
CA GLU A 111 -6.83 15.69 8.78
C GLU A 111 -6.61 17.10 8.20
N LYS A 112 -7.54 17.62 7.39
CA LYS A 112 -7.50 19.02 6.93
C LYS A 112 -8.32 19.97 7.81
N ALA A 113 -9.25 19.46 8.63
CA ALA A 113 -10.14 20.27 9.47
C ALA A 113 -9.40 20.94 10.64
N ILE A 114 -8.36 20.31 11.18
CA ILE A 114 -7.59 20.86 12.31
C ILE A 114 -6.81 22.12 11.91
N ARG A 115 -6.39 22.23 10.64
CA ARG A 115 -5.72 23.44 10.15
C ARG A 115 -6.70 24.60 9.89
N THR A 116 -7.93 24.31 9.47
CA THR A 116 -8.95 25.32 9.09
C THR A 116 -9.63 25.97 10.30
N TRP A 117 -9.51 25.40 11.50
CA TRP A 117 -10.07 25.99 12.72
C TRP A 117 -9.10 26.97 13.40
N SER A 118 -7.80 26.78 13.21
CA SER A 118 -6.79 27.70 13.77
C SER A 118 -6.87 29.09 13.14
N ASN A 119 -7.02 29.16 11.81
CA ASN A 119 -7.21 30.42 11.07
C ASN A 119 -8.60 31.05 11.25
N LEU A 120 -9.65 30.28 11.59
CA LEU A 120 -10.95 30.86 11.96
C LEU A 120 -10.87 31.67 13.25
N TRP A 121 -10.08 31.20 14.23
CA TRP A 121 -9.84 31.92 15.48
C TRP A 121 -9.13 33.26 15.24
N TRP A 122 -8.15 33.29 14.33
CA TRP A 122 -7.48 34.53 13.92
C TRP A 122 -8.42 35.50 13.19
N VAL A 123 -9.29 35.01 12.31
CA VAL A 123 -10.28 35.84 11.63
C VAL A 123 -11.28 36.43 12.62
N ALA A 124 -11.78 35.62 13.57
CA ALA A 124 -12.67 36.09 14.62
C ALA A 124 -12.00 37.13 15.56
N LEU A 125 -10.72 36.94 15.88
CA LEU A 125 -9.96 37.92 16.66
C LEU A 125 -9.78 39.24 15.91
N ILE A 126 -9.49 39.20 14.61
CA ILE A 126 -9.34 40.40 13.78
C ILE A 126 -10.67 41.15 13.67
N THR A 127 -11.78 40.44 13.46
CA THR A 127 -13.10 41.08 13.35
C THR A 127 -13.56 41.68 14.67
N ILE A 128 -13.36 41.00 15.80
CA ILE A 128 -13.69 41.51 17.14
C ILE A 128 -12.81 42.72 17.49
N SER A 129 -11.51 42.65 17.20
CA SER A 129 -10.60 43.77 17.42
C SER A 129 -10.99 44.99 16.57
N GLY A 130 -11.32 44.80 15.30
CA GLY A 130 -11.81 45.86 14.42
C GLY A 130 -13.13 46.48 14.91
N MET A 131 -14.09 45.66 15.35
CA MET A 131 -15.33 46.13 15.95
C MET A 131 -15.10 46.92 17.24
N ALA A 132 -14.20 46.48 18.11
CA ALA A 132 -13.88 47.18 19.35
C ALA A 132 -13.21 48.53 19.09
N ILE A 133 -12.29 48.60 18.11
CA ILE A 133 -11.63 49.85 17.70
C ILE A 133 -12.66 50.83 17.11
N TRP A 134 -13.57 50.35 16.26
CA TRP A 134 -14.65 51.16 15.70
C TRP A 134 -15.62 51.65 16.79
N TRP A 135 -15.94 50.79 17.75
CA TRP A 135 -16.82 51.13 18.87
C TRP A 135 -16.18 52.13 19.84
N LEU A 136 -14.87 52.01 20.13
CA LEU A 136 -14.12 53.00 20.92
C LEU A 136 -14.03 54.36 20.22
N GLY A 137 -13.82 54.37 18.89
CA GLY A 137 -13.80 55.59 18.10
C GLY A 137 -15.15 56.30 18.05
N SER A 138 -16.24 55.51 17.95
CA SER A 138 -17.62 56.01 18.00
C SER A 138 -17.95 56.66 19.36
N LEU A 139 -17.41 56.14 20.46
CA LEU A 139 -17.67 56.63 21.81
C LEU A 139 -16.88 57.91 22.16
N LEU A 140 -15.78 58.19 21.46
CA LEU A 140 -14.90 59.36 21.66
C LEU A 140 -15.22 60.57 20.75
N SER A 141 -16.32 60.53 19.99
CA SER A 141 -16.82 61.63 19.15
C SER A 141 -15.73 62.36 18.35
N ILE A 142 -15.17 61.68 17.35
CA ILE A 142 -14.54 62.33 16.17
C ILE A 142 -15.42 62.00 14.96
N PHE A 143 -16.63 62.55 14.99
CA PHE A 143 -17.28 63.25 13.89
C PHE A 143 -18.34 64.19 14.48
#